data_AF-A0AAU6XAV2-F1
#
_entry.id   AF-A0AAU6XAV2-F1
#
_cell.length_a   1.000
_cell.length_b   1.000
_cell.length_c   1.000
_cell.angle_alpha   90.00
_cell.angle_beta   90.00
_cell.angle_gamma   90.00
#
_symmetry.space_group_name_H-M   'P 1'
#
loop_
_entity.id
_entity.type
_entity.pdbx_description
1 polymer ?
#
loop_
_entity_poly.entity_id
_entity_poly.type
_entity_poly.pdbx_seq_one_letter_code
_entity_poly.pdbx_strand_id
1 'polypeptide(L)'
;MDQLEEAANARDAAAQEVLAALEPIEAAAAASTPDEGRLSTDDRAALLAIAGGAKLHEHLLTGRLSVTASSGTRIPYPQMQQLERAGLTVRDTSHPVHAGQPVSLTDAGRAALLDARRTPATHAPTSPARPGAPPSTPAKRR
;
A
#
# COMPACT_ATOMS: atom_id res chain seq x y z
N MET A 1 -17.69 21.60 -48.28
CA MET A 1 -17.91 21.68 -46.82
C MET A 1 -17.99 20.29 -46.21
N ASP A 2 -18.40 19.29 -46.99
CA ASP A 2 -18.60 17.90 -46.59
C ASP A 2 -17.36 17.20 -45.99
N GLN A 3 -16.14 17.50 -46.46
CA GLN A 3 -14.92 16.90 -45.91
C GLN A 3 -14.65 17.26 -44.44
N LEU A 4 -15.06 18.45 -44.01
CA LEU A 4 -14.90 18.88 -42.61
C LEU A 4 -15.91 18.14 -41.71
N GLU A 5 -17.13 17.98 -42.21
CA GLU A 5 -18.22 17.30 -41.53
C GLU A 5 -17.92 15.80 -41.39
N GLU A 6 -17.38 15.18 -42.43
CA GLU A 6 -17.01 13.77 -42.44
C GLU A 6 -15.82 13.49 -41.50
N ALA A 7 -14.85 14.40 -41.44
CA ALA A 7 -13.74 14.33 -40.48
C ALA A 7 -14.21 14.51 -39.03
N ALA A 8 -15.19 15.39 -38.79
CA ALA A 8 -15.79 15.57 -37.46
C ALA A 8 -16.53 14.31 -37.02
N ASN A 9 -17.34 13.71 -37.90
CA ASN A 9 -18.07 12.48 -37.62
C ASN A 9 -17.13 11.30 -37.32
N ALA A 10 -16.03 11.17 -38.07
CA ALA A 10 -15.03 10.12 -37.83
C ALA A 10 -14.32 10.29 -36.48
N ARG A 11 -14.00 11.53 -36.10
CA ARG A 11 -13.40 11.84 -34.79
C ARG A 11 -14.36 11.50 -33.65
N ASP A 12 -15.63 11.87 -33.80
CA ASP A 12 -16.62 11.67 -32.74
C ASP A 12 -16.95 10.18 -32.55
N ALA A 13 -17.00 9.41 -33.64
CA ALA A 13 -17.10 7.95 -33.58
C ALA A 13 -15.90 7.32 -32.85
N ALA A 14 -14.67 7.73 -33.19
CA ALA A 14 -13.47 7.25 -32.51
C ALA A 14 -13.45 7.64 -31.01
N ALA A 15 -13.95 8.82 -30.67
CA ALA A 15 -14.08 9.25 -29.27
C ALA A 15 -15.08 8.39 -28.50
N GLN A 16 -16.21 8.03 -29.11
CA GLN A 16 -17.19 7.11 -28.50
C GLN A 16 -16.62 5.71 -28.30
N GLU A 17 -15.85 5.19 -29.25
CA GLU A 17 -15.17 3.90 -29.08
C GLU A 17 -14.17 3.91 -27.93
N VAL A 18 -13.39 4.99 -27.79
CA VAL A 18 -12.46 5.16 -26.67
C VAL A 18 -13.19 5.25 -25.33
N LEU A 19 -14.27 6.03 -25.25
CA LEU A 19 -15.06 6.15 -24.02
C LEU A 19 -15.71 4.80 -23.64
N ALA A 20 -16.26 4.07 -24.60
CA ALA A 20 -16.83 2.75 -24.37
C ALA A 20 -15.76 1.73 -23.90
N ALA A 21 -14.54 1.84 -24.40
CA ALA A 21 -13.42 1.00 -23.95
C ALA A 21 -12.93 1.36 -22.54
N LEU A 22 -13.05 2.63 -22.13
CA LEU A 22 -12.60 3.12 -20.83
C LEU A 22 -13.66 2.95 -19.71
N GLU A 23 -14.95 2.98 -20.04
CA GLU A 23 -16.06 2.78 -19.08
C GLU A 23 -15.85 1.58 -18.12
N PRO A 24 -15.52 0.36 -18.60
CA PRO A 24 -15.33 -0.78 -17.69
C PRO A 24 -14.11 -0.61 -16.76
N ILE A 25 -13.09 0.13 -17.17
CA ILE A 25 -11.90 0.41 -16.35
C ILE A 25 -12.26 1.42 -15.26
N GLU A 26 -13.00 2.47 -15.62
CA GLU A 26 -13.48 3.47 -14.67
C GLU A 26 -14.50 2.88 -13.68
N ALA A 27 -15.40 2.01 -14.15
CA ALA A 27 -16.34 1.27 -13.30
C ALA A 27 -15.61 0.34 -12.32
N ALA A 28 -14.58 -0.38 -12.77
CA ALA A 28 -13.75 -1.22 -11.90
C ALA A 28 -12.93 -0.40 -10.88
N ALA A 29 -12.44 0.77 -11.29
CA ALA A 29 -11.74 1.70 -10.40
C ALA A 29 -12.68 2.34 -9.37
N ALA A 30 -13.90 2.72 -9.76
CA ALA A 30 -14.92 3.26 -8.87
C ALA A 30 -15.46 2.20 -7.88
N ALA A 31 -15.57 0.94 -8.31
CA ALA A 31 -15.91 -0.19 -7.44
C ALA A 31 -14.78 -0.53 -6.45
N SER A 32 -13.54 -0.18 -6.79
CA SER A 32 -12.39 -0.29 -5.89
C SER A 32 -12.37 0.93 -4.96
N THR A 33 -13.17 0.90 -3.90
CA THR A 33 -13.15 1.93 -2.85
C THR A 33 -11.71 2.19 -2.38
N PRO A 34 -11.28 3.46 -2.27
CA PRO A 34 -9.96 3.77 -1.75
C PRO A 34 -9.88 3.37 -0.28
N ASP A 35 -9.00 2.41 0.00
CA ASP A 35 -8.17 2.35 1.20
C ASP A 35 -8.84 2.20 2.58
N GLU A 36 -10.17 2.09 2.71
CA GLU A 36 -10.78 1.93 4.05
C GLU A 36 -10.43 0.61 4.76
N GLY A 37 -9.93 -0.38 4.02
CA GLY A 37 -9.49 -1.67 4.55
C GLY A 37 -8.00 -1.97 4.39
N ARG A 38 -7.21 -1.05 3.83
CA ARG A 38 -5.79 -1.31 3.58
C ARG A 38 -4.97 -0.72 4.72
N LEU A 39 -4.04 -1.52 5.25
CA LEU A 39 -3.11 -1.05 6.27
C LEU A 39 -2.23 0.07 5.69
N SER A 40 -2.19 1.21 6.39
CA SER A 40 -1.18 2.24 6.14
C SER A 40 0.23 1.65 6.18
N THR A 41 1.15 2.20 5.40
CA THR A 41 2.56 1.78 5.39
C THR A 41 3.17 1.79 6.78
N ASP A 42 2.86 2.81 7.59
CA ASP A 42 3.38 2.96 8.94
C ASP A 42 2.82 1.88 9.88
N ASP A 43 1.53 1.57 9.75
CA ASP A 43 0.87 0.53 10.56
C ASP A 43 1.37 -0.86 10.18
N ARG A 44 1.58 -1.11 8.87
CA ARG A 44 2.22 -2.33 8.39
C ARG A 44 3.64 -2.47 8.93
N ALA A 45 4.44 -1.40 8.94
CA ALA A 45 5.79 -1.42 9.51
C ALA A 45 5.77 -1.70 11.02
N ALA A 46 4.83 -1.09 11.76
CA ALA A 46 4.64 -1.33 13.18
C ALA A 46 4.24 -2.79 13.47
N LEU A 47 3.30 -3.36 12.70
CA LEU A 47 2.88 -4.76 12.85
C LEU A 47 4.03 -5.73 12.55
N LEU A 48 4.84 -5.46 11.52
CA LEU A 48 6.04 -6.26 11.21
C LEU A 48 7.07 -6.21 12.35
N ALA A 49 7.29 -5.03 12.94
CA ALA A 49 8.18 -4.88 14.07
C ALA A 49 7.67 -5.65 15.31
N ILE A 50 6.36 -5.61 15.57
CA ILE A 50 5.73 -6.36 16.67
C ILE A 50 5.78 -7.88 16.43
N ALA A 51 5.69 -8.35 15.18
CA ALA A 51 5.80 -9.76 14.85
C ALA A 51 7.13 -10.39 15.31
N GLY A 52 8.22 -9.61 15.35
CA GLY A 52 9.51 -10.03 15.89
C GLY A 52 9.61 -10.02 17.43
N GLY A 53 8.50 -9.73 18.11
CA GLY A 53 8.43 -9.52 19.55
C GLY A 53 8.55 -8.04 19.91
N ALA A 54 7.73 -7.57 20.83
CA ALA A 54 7.75 -6.20 21.29
C ALA A 54 7.31 -6.06 22.75
N LYS A 55 7.77 -4.98 23.39
CA LYS A 55 7.44 -4.65 24.78
C LYS A 55 7.04 -3.19 24.90
N LEU A 56 5.96 -2.93 25.63
CA LEU A 56 5.54 -1.61 26.06
C LEU A 56 6.36 -1.20 27.29
N HIS A 57 6.94 -0.01 27.21
CA HIS A 57 7.70 0.59 28.29
C HIS A 57 7.15 1.98 28.60
N GLU A 58 7.25 2.35 29.87
CA GLU A 58 7.03 3.71 30.34
C GLU A 58 8.36 4.41 30.54
N HIS A 59 8.49 5.59 29.97
CA HIS A 59 9.65 6.43 30.17
C HIS A 59 9.59 7.10 31.54
N LEU A 60 10.39 6.65 32.48
CA LEU A 60 10.31 7.04 33.90
C LEU A 60 10.38 8.57 34.15
N LEU A 61 11.15 9.32 33.37
CA LEU A 61 11.26 10.77 33.54
C LEU A 61 10.08 11.56 32.96
N THR A 62 9.36 11.00 31.99
CA THR A 62 8.34 11.75 31.23
C THR A 62 6.94 11.13 31.34
N GLY A 63 6.83 9.95 31.96
CA GLY A 63 5.61 9.13 31.99
C GLY A 63 5.14 8.66 30.60
N ARG A 64 5.92 8.92 29.54
CA ARG A 64 5.50 8.62 28.16
C ARG A 64 5.63 7.14 27.88
N LEU A 65 4.55 6.56 27.38
CA LEU A 65 4.52 5.19 26.91
C LEU A 65 5.08 5.08 25.49
N SER A 66 5.78 3.98 25.21
CA SER A 66 6.20 3.60 23.86
C SER A 66 6.45 2.11 23.78
N VAL A 67 6.16 1.51 22.63
CA VAL A 67 6.54 0.13 22.37
C VAL A 67 7.92 0.08 21.73
N THR A 68 8.75 -0.82 22.21
CA THR A 68 10.05 -1.13 21.62
C THR A 68 9.98 -2.56 21.11
N ALA A 69 10.16 -2.71 19.80
CA ALA A 69 10.31 -4.03 19.18
C ALA A 69 11.69 -4.61 19.51
N SER A 70 11.82 -5.94 19.46
CA SER A 70 13.10 -6.65 19.59
C SER A 70 14.14 -6.20 18.56
N SER A 71 13.70 -5.66 17.42
CA SER A 71 14.54 -5.02 16.41
C SER A 71 15.14 -3.67 16.84
N GLY A 72 14.72 -3.13 17.98
CA GLY A 72 15.05 -1.77 18.43
C GLY A 72 14.15 -0.68 17.84
N THR A 73 13.22 -1.02 16.95
CA THR A 73 12.26 -0.07 16.39
C THR A 73 11.33 0.44 17.48
N ARG A 74 11.19 1.77 17.58
CA ARG A 74 10.29 2.42 18.54
C ARG A 74 8.97 2.78 17.87
N ILE A 75 7.87 2.30 18.44
CA ILE A 75 6.51 2.55 17.98
C ILE A 75 5.85 3.52 18.97
N PRO A 76 5.37 4.69 18.50
CA PRO A 76 4.65 5.64 19.34
C PRO A 76 3.41 5.02 19.97
N TYR A 77 3.12 5.37 21.23
CA TYR A 77 1.95 4.84 21.93
C TYR A 77 0.60 5.15 21.25
N PRO A 78 0.35 6.34 20.65
CA PRO A 78 -0.88 6.58 19.91
C PRO A 78 -1.10 5.61 18.75
N GLN A 79 -0.02 5.30 18.02
CA GLN A 79 -0.06 4.33 16.93
C GLN A 79 -0.35 2.92 17.46
N MET A 80 0.31 2.51 18.54
CA MET A 80 0.03 1.20 19.17
C MET A 80 -1.43 1.10 19.63
N GLN A 81 -1.99 2.15 20.24
CA GLN A 81 -3.40 2.17 20.64
C GLN A 81 -4.34 2.06 19.46
N GLN A 82 -4.01 2.64 18.30
CA GLN A 82 -4.82 2.50 17.09
C GLN A 82 -4.83 1.05 16.62
N LEU A 83 -3.67 0.37 16.61
CA LEU A 83 -3.58 -1.06 16.28
C LEU A 83 -4.35 -1.94 17.26
N GLU A 84 -4.34 -1.60 18.55
CA GLU A 84 -5.09 -2.32 19.60
C GLU A 84 -6.61 -2.10 19.41
N ARG A 85 -7.05 -0.87 19.13
CA ARG A 85 -8.46 -0.56 18.81
C ARG A 85 -8.95 -1.26 17.55
N ALA A 86 -8.08 -1.41 16.55
CA ALA A 86 -8.35 -2.17 15.34
C ALA A 86 -8.30 -3.70 15.57
N GLY A 87 -8.00 -4.17 16.79
CA GLY A 87 -7.94 -5.59 17.13
C GLY A 87 -6.76 -6.33 16.50
N LEU A 88 -5.71 -5.62 16.06
CA LEU A 88 -4.55 -6.18 15.37
C LEU A 88 -3.43 -6.58 16.35
N THR A 89 -3.42 -5.97 17.53
CA THR A 89 -2.45 -6.21 18.60
C THR A 89 -3.16 -6.40 19.94
N VAL A 90 -2.50 -7.10 20.85
CA VAL A 90 -2.95 -7.28 22.23
C VAL A 90 -1.78 -7.10 23.19
N ARG A 91 -2.05 -6.47 24.33
CA ARG A 91 -1.10 -6.34 25.44
C ARG A 91 -1.34 -7.44 26.46
N ASP A 92 -0.24 -7.99 26.97
CA ASP A 92 -0.32 -8.92 28.08
C ASP A 92 -0.33 -8.15 29.41
N THR A 93 -1.51 -7.96 30.01
CA THR A 93 -1.69 -7.21 31.26
C THR A 93 -1.26 -7.97 32.51
N SER A 94 -0.85 -9.24 32.41
CA SER A 94 -0.26 -9.95 33.55
C SER A 94 1.14 -9.43 33.89
N HIS A 95 1.77 -8.69 32.97
CA HIS A 95 3.10 -8.12 33.14
C HIS A 95 3.02 -6.61 33.38
N PRO A 96 3.66 -6.09 34.43
CA PRO A 96 3.66 -4.66 34.68
C PRO A 96 4.47 -3.90 33.63
N VAL A 97 4.01 -2.70 33.28
CA VAL A 97 4.62 -1.84 32.24
C VAL A 97 6.09 -1.49 32.55
N HIS A 98 6.41 -1.26 33.82
CA HIS A 98 7.78 -0.94 34.23
C HIS A 98 8.77 -2.11 34.03
N ALA A 99 8.29 -3.35 33.96
CA ALA A 99 9.11 -4.53 33.64
C ALA A 99 9.18 -4.83 32.12
N GLY A 100 8.52 -4.00 31.29
CA GLY A 100 8.35 -4.24 29.87
C GLY A 100 7.18 -5.19 29.63
N GLN A 101 6.01 -4.60 29.43
CA GLN A 101 4.78 -5.34 29.19
C GLN A 101 4.79 -5.93 27.77
N PRO A 102 4.67 -7.26 27.58
CA PRO A 102 4.67 -7.86 26.24
C PRO A 102 3.51 -7.39 25.37
N VAL A 103 3.78 -7.22 24.07
CA VAL A 103 2.80 -6.91 23.04
C VAL A 103 2.90 -7.95 21.93
N SER A 104 1.77 -8.55 21.57
CA SER A 104 1.69 -9.62 20.57
C SER A 104 0.69 -9.28 19.48
N LEU A 105 0.87 -9.90 18.31
CA LEU A 105 -0.13 -9.85 17.23
C LEU A 105 -1.31 -10.76 17.55
N THR A 106 -2.51 -10.29 17.23
CA THR A 106 -3.70 -11.14 17.17
C THR A 106 -3.71 -11.96 15.88
N ASP A 107 -4.65 -12.90 15.77
CA ASP A 107 -4.89 -13.61 14.50
C ASP A 107 -5.29 -12.64 13.38
N ALA A 108 -6.11 -11.62 13.68
CA ALA A 108 -6.48 -10.58 12.73
C ALA A 108 -5.26 -9.76 12.27
N GLY A 109 -4.36 -9.40 13.19
CA GLY A 109 -3.11 -8.72 12.85
C GLY A 109 -2.20 -9.55 11.93
N ARG A 110 -2.11 -10.86 12.19
CA ARG A 110 -1.38 -11.79 11.30
C ARG A 110 -2.03 -11.90 9.92
N ALA A 111 -3.35 -12.04 9.86
CA ALA A 111 -4.09 -12.10 8.60
C ALA A 111 -3.90 -10.81 7.78
N ALA A 112 -4.01 -9.64 8.43
CA ALA A 112 -3.83 -8.34 7.78
C ALA A 112 -2.41 -8.17 7.18
N LEU A 113 -1.37 -8.67 7.85
CA LEU A 113 0.00 -8.71 7.28
C LEU A 113 0.10 -9.61 6.04
N LEU A 114 -0.57 -10.76 6.04
CA LEU A 114 -0.59 -11.68 4.90
C LEU A 114 -1.33 -11.08 3.71
N ASP A 115 -2.46 -10.43 3.94
CA ASP A 115 -3.24 -9.78 2.87
C ASP A 115 -2.49 -8.58 2.29
N ALA A 116 -1.84 -7.77 3.13
CA ALA A 116 -0.98 -6.68 2.68
C ALA A 116 0.22 -7.16 1.84
N ARG A 117 0.70 -8.41 2.05
CA ARG A 117 1.73 -9.02 1.19
C ARG A 117 1.16 -9.45 -0.17
N ARG A 118 -0.10 -9.89 -0.22
CA ARG A 118 -0.73 -10.42 -1.43
C ARG A 118 -1.13 -9.37 -2.44
N THR A 119 -1.34 -8.12 -2.05
CA THR A 119 -1.62 -7.06 -3.01
C THR A 119 -0.46 -6.94 -4.02
N PRO A 120 -0.66 -7.34 -5.29
CA PRO A 120 0.36 -7.18 -6.30
C PRO A 120 0.59 -5.69 -6.51
N ALA A 121 1.83 -5.29 -6.74
CA ALA A 121 2.14 -4.04 -7.41
C ALA A 121 1.65 -4.14 -8.87
N THR A 122 0.33 -4.16 -9.07
CA THR A 122 -0.28 -3.94 -10.39
C THR A 122 -0.11 -2.46 -10.68
N HIS A 123 1.10 -2.06 -11.08
CA HIS A 123 1.43 -0.88 -11.88
C HIS A 123 2.96 -0.87 -11.99
N ALA A 124 3.51 -1.83 -12.72
CA ALA A 124 4.73 -1.49 -13.46
C ALA A 124 4.28 -0.51 -14.55
N PRO A 125 4.72 0.76 -14.57
CA PRO A 125 4.52 1.57 -15.75
C PRO A 125 5.29 0.88 -16.86
N THR A 126 4.56 0.38 -17.88
CA THR A 126 5.16 0.11 -19.19
C THR A 126 5.86 1.40 -19.57
N SER A 127 7.19 1.41 -19.48
CA SER A 127 7.98 2.54 -19.96
C SER A 127 7.59 2.77 -21.42
N PRO A 128 7.07 3.94 -21.80
CA PRO A 128 6.85 4.22 -23.21
C PRO A 128 8.22 4.13 -23.89
N ALA A 129 8.33 3.23 -24.87
CA ALA A 129 9.51 3.10 -25.70
C ALA A 129 9.85 4.50 -26.25
N ARG A 130 11.05 4.99 -25.92
CA ARG A 130 11.54 6.30 -26.36
C ARG A 130 11.45 6.38 -27.89
N PRO A 131 10.62 7.26 -28.47
CA PRO A 131 10.62 7.47 -29.92
C PRO A 131 11.95 8.15 -30.28
N GLY A 132 12.80 7.45 -31.03
CA GLY A 132 14.06 8.04 -31.52
C GLY A 132 15.30 7.16 -31.55
N ALA A 133 15.17 5.82 -31.55
CA ALA A 133 16.31 4.97 -31.92
C ALA A 133 16.44 4.94 -33.46
N PRO A 134 17.53 5.45 -34.05
CA PRO A 134 17.73 5.34 -35.50
C PRO A 134 18.00 3.89 -35.92
N PRO A 135 17.56 3.45 -37.11
CA PRO A 135 17.78 2.09 -37.56
C PRO A 135 19.28 1.82 -37.75
N SER A 136 19.78 0.80 -37.07
CA SER A 136 21.13 0.28 -37.26
C SER A 136 21.25 -0.32 -38.67
N THR A 137 22.14 0.23 -39.49
CA THR A 137 22.39 -0.27 -40.85
C THR A 137 23.24 -1.55 -40.80
N PRO A 138 22.89 -2.61 -41.57
CA PRO A 138 23.70 -3.81 -41.63
C PRO A 138 24.93 -3.59 -42.54
N ALA A 139 26.13 -3.69 -41.98
CA ALA A 139 27.37 -3.75 -42.75
C ALA A 139 27.51 -5.14 -43.39
N LYS A 140 27.35 -5.18 -44.71
CA LYS A 140 27.50 -6.35 -45.59
C LYS A 140 28.96 -6.77 -45.67
N ARG A 141 29.32 -7.96 -45.17
CA ARG A 141 30.61 -8.61 -45.45
C ARG A 141 30.59 -9.22 -46.86
N ARG A 142 31.57 -8.87 -47.69
CA ARG A 142 32.10 -9.74 -48.76
C ARG A 142 33.52 -10.13 -48.37
#